data_AF-A0A225VZQ4-F1
#
_entry.id   AF-A0A225VZQ4-F1
#
_cell.length_a   1.000
_cell.length_b   1.000
_cell.length_c   1.000
_cell.angle_alpha   90.00
_cell.angle_beta   90.00
_cell.angle_gamma   90.00
#
_symmetry.space_group_name_H-M   'P 1'
#
loop_
_entity.id
_entity.type
_entity.pdbx_description
1 polymer ?
#
loop_
_entity_poly.entity_id
_entity_poly.type
_entity_poly.pdbx_seq_one_letter_code
_entity_poly.pdbx_strand_id
1 'polypeptide(L)'
;MAHAATKTSCGHGGKKGKVANPELTELITNMTSVITNVKLYNERYATVLDKWPAIVAWYKIRAEKAIRDSQPPPDFLLEDRQIDFIQVLSILAPIVELKFKCQAERPEQVEVLMQLYMIRIDQLCLGQAIPHYLSMDEQPQWLLASSLSKRSRSFT
;
A
#
# COMPACT_ATOMS: atom_id res chain seq x y z
N MET A 1 -52.37 -11.37 32.88
CA MET A 1 -52.42 -10.11 32.11
C MET A 1 -51.93 -9.01 33.04
N ALA A 2 -50.64 -8.68 33.00
CA ALA A 2 -50.02 -7.60 32.21
C ALA A 2 -49.69 -6.42 33.15
N HIS A 3 -48.44 -6.35 33.60
CA HIS A 3 -47.40 -5.43 33.08
C HIS A 3 -47.56 -3.98 33.53
N ALA A 4 -46.92 -3.65 34.66
CA ALA A 4 -46.39 -2.33 34.94
C ALA A 4 -45.19 -2.44 35.90
N ALA A 5 -44.21 -3.26 35.51
CA ALA A 5 -42.90 -3.28 36.15
C ALA A 5 -42.13 -2.02 35.71
N THR A 6 -41.88 -1.14 36.67
CA THR A 6 -40.59 -0.46 36.87
C THR A 6 -39.90 0.11 35.62
N LYS A 7 -40.53 1.11 34.98
CA LYS A 7 -39.77 2.11 34.22
C LYS A 7 -39.10 3.05 35.22
N THR A 8 -37.84 2.78 35.59
CA THR A 8 -36.84 3.79 36.06
C THR A 8 -35.51 3.15 36.51
N SER A 9 -35.00 2.10 35.84
CA SER A 9 -33.66 1.55 36.17
C SER A 9 -32.73 1.33 34.98
N CYS A 10 -32.88 2.11 33.91
CA CYS A 10 -31.85 2.21 32.87
C CYS A 10 -31.91 3.64 32.34
N GLY A 11 -31.12 4.52 32.94
CA GLY A 11 -30.80 5.80 32.34
C GLY A 11 -30.18 5.55 30.97
N HIS A 12 -31.01 5.64 29.93
CA HIS A 12 -30.60 5.91 28.56
C HIS A 12 -30.01 7.33 28.54
N GLY A 13 -28.82 7.46 29.10
CA GLY A 13 -27.94 8.61 28.93
C GLY A 13 -26.82 8.16 28.02
N GLY A 14 -27.02 8.29 26.71
CA GLY A 14 -26.00 8.10 25.69
C GLY A 14 -24.85 9.09 25.90
N LYS A 15 -23.98 8.81 26.86
CA LYS A 15 -22.65 9.40 26.89
C LYS A 15 -21.89 8.71 25.76
N LYS A 16 -21.78 9.40 24.61
CA LYS A 16 -20.68 9.17 23.66
C LYS A 16 -19.44 9.02 24.51
N GLY A 17 -18.91 7.80 24.60
CA GLY A 17 -17.71 7.53 25.40
C GLY A 17 -16.67 8.55 24.99
N LYS A 18 -16.18 9.34 25.97
CA LYS A 18 -14.99 10.14 25.74
C LYS A 18 -13.95 9.16 25.21
N VAL A 19 -13.52 9.37 23.97
CA VAL A 19 -12.40 8.62 23.39
C VAL A 19 -11.27 8.70 24.41
N ALA A 20 -10.85 7.56 24.97
CA ALA A 20 -9.95 7.51 26.13
C ALA A 20 -8.60 8.19 25.84
N ASN A 21 -8.25 8.33 24.55
CA ASN A 21 -7.10 9.08 24.07
C ASN A 21 -7.41 9.71 22.69
N PRO A 22 -7.82 10.99 22.63
CA PRO A 22 -8.18 11.64 21.37
C PRO A 22 -7.00 11.80 20.41
N GLU A 23 -5.79 12.03 20.93
CA GLU A 23 -4.57 12.16 20.11
C GLU A 23 -4.24 10.85 19.39
N LEU A 24 -4.33 9.72 20.10
CA LEU A 24 -4.09 8.40 19.53
C LEU A 24 -5.17 8.03 18.49
N THR A 25 -6.41 8.46 18.70
CA THR A 25 -7.48 8.29 17.71
C THR A 25 -7.28 9.15 16.47
N GLU A 26 -6.81 10.39 16.61
CA GLU A 26 -6.45 11.24 15.47
C GLU A 26 -5.29 10.64 14.67
N LEU A 27 -4.24 10.18 15.36
CA LEU A 27 -3.10 9.50 14.74
C LEU A 27 -3.55 8.29 13.91
N ILE A 28 -4.37 7.40 14.48
CA ILE A 28 -4.87 6.22 13.79
C ILE A 28 -5.75 6.59 12.59
N THR A 29 -6.56 7.65 12.71
CA THR A 29 -7.37 8.15 11.60
C THR A 29 -6.48 8.61 10.44
N ASN A 30 -5.44 9.39 10.74
CA ASN A 30 -4.47 9.85 9.75
C ASN A 30 -3.72 8.68 9.10
N MET A 31 -3.25 7.71 9.90
CA MET A 31 -2.59 6.50 9.39
C MET A 31 -3.51 5.70 8.47
N THR A 32 -4.79 5.55 8.83
CA THR A 32 -5.79 4.83 8.02
C THR A 32 -6.03 5.52 6.67
N SER A 33 -6.06 6.86 6.65
CA SER A 33 -6.14 7.65 5.43
C SER A 33 -4.92 7.42 4.52
N VAL A 34 -3.72 7.51 5.09
CA VAL A 34 -2.47 7.25 4.36
C VAL A 34 -2.43 5.84 3.79
N ILE A 35 -2.74 4.82 4.60
CA ILE A 35 -2.79 3.42 4.17
C ILE A 35 -3.81 3.22 3.04
N THR A 36 -4.95 3.92 3.09
CA THR A 36 -5.96 3.85 2.03
C THR A 36 -5.45 4.45 0.72
N ASN A 37 -4.75 5.59 0.77
CA ASN A 37 -4.10 6.16 -0.40
C ASN A 37 -3.01 5.24 -0.94
N VAL A 38 -2.17 4.67 -0.08
CA VAL A 38 -1.14 3.70 -0.44
C VAL A 38 -1.73 2.51 -1.18
N LYS A 39 -2.86 1.95 -0.69
CA LYS A 39 -3.58 0.87 -1.38
C LYS A 39 -4.03 1.28 -2.78
N LEU A 40 -4.66 2.45 -2.92
CA LEU A 40 -5.10 2.96 -4.24
C LEU A 40 -3.93 3.11 -5.22
N TYR A 41 -2.79 3.65 -4.75
CA TYR A 41 -1.60 3.78 -5.58
C TYR A 41 -1.02 2.41 -5.94
N ASN A 42 -0.93 1.48 -4.98
CA ASN A 42 -0.45 0.13 -5.21
C ASN A 42 -1.25 -0.58 -6.32
N GLU A 43 -2.59 -0.55 -6.26
CA GLU A 43 -3.45 -1.13 -7.30
C GLU A 43 -3.21 -0.53 -8.69
N ARG A 44 -3.01 0.80 -8.77
CA ARG A 44 -2.70 1.49 -10.03
C ARG A 44 -1.34 1.10 -10.58
N TYR A 45 -0.31 1.06 -9.73
CA TYR A 45 1.04 0.67 -10.13
C TYR A 45 1.09 -0.80 -10.57
N ALA A 46 0.38 -1.69 -9.87
CA ALA A 46 0.24 -3.10 -10.23
C ALA A 46 -0.41 -3.26 -11.61
N THR A 47 -1.46 -2.49 -11.90
CA THR A 47 -2.13 -2.48 -13.21
C THR A 47 -1.19 -2.06 -14.34
N VAL A 48 -0.32 -1.07 -14.09
CA VAL A 48 0.67 -0.62 -15.09
C VAL A 48 1.69 -1.73 -15.37
N LEU A 49 2.18 -2.41 -14.33
CA LEU A 49 3.13 -3.52 -14.49
C LEU A 49 2.52 -4.73 -15.19
N ASP A 50 1.27 -5.07 -14.87
CA ASP A 50 0.53 -6.15 -15.55
C ASP A 50 0.43 -5.89 -17.05
N LYS A 51 0.18 -4.63 -17.44
CA LYS A 51 0.11 -4.21 -18.84
C LYS A 51 1.47 -3.89 -19.47
N TRP A 52 2.58 -3.97 -18.72
CA TRP A 52 3.89 -3.54 -19.19
C TRP A 52 4.30 -4.15 -20.53
N PRO A 53 4.19 -5.49 -20.74
CA PRO A 53 4.56 -6.09 -22.02
C PRO A 53 3.75 -5.53 -23.20
N ALA A 54 2.45 -5.26 -22.99
CA ALA A 54 1.58 -4.67 -23.99
C ALA A 54 1.93 -3.21 -24.29
N ILE A 55 2.30 -2.43 -23.27
CA ILE A 55 2.77 -1.04 -23.44
C ILE A 55 4.05 -1.01 -24.27
N VAL A 56 5.04 -1.85 -23.93
CA VAL A 56 6.30 -1.97 -24.66
C VAL A 56 6.05 -2.37 -26.13
N ALA A 57 5.21 -3.38 -26.35
CA ALA A 57 4.87 -3.83 -27.70
C ALA A 57 4.19 -2.73 -28.52
N TRP A 58 3.27 -1.98 -27.90
CA TRP A 58 2.57 -0.86 -28.55
C TRP A 58 3.52 0.25 -29.01
N TYR A 59 4.50 0.63 -28.17
CA TYR A 59 5.51 1.63 -28.55
C TYR A 59 6.42 1.12 -29.68
N LYS A 60 6.86 -0.15 -29.63
CA LYS A 60 7.67 -0.76 -30.70
C LYS A 60 6.96 -0.71 -32.05
N ILE A 61 5.70 -1.16 -32.12
CA ILE A 61 4.90 -1.15 -33.35
C ILE A 61 4.75 0.28 -33.91
N ARG A 62 4.58 1.27 -33.03
CA ARG A 62 4.46 2.67 -33.44
C ARG A 62 5.79 3.26 -33.93
N ALA A 63 6.90 2.95 -33.27
CA ALA A 63 8.22 3.34 -33.72
C ALA A 63 8.51 2.79 -35.12
N GLU A 64 8.25 1.50 -35.34
CA GLU A 64 8.39 0.87 -36.66
C GLU A 64 7.50 1.53 -37.73
N LYS A 65 6.26 1.86 -37.37
CA LYS A 65 5.35 2.57 -38.28
C LYS A 65 5.88 3.97 -38.63
N ALA A 66 6.32 4.75 -37.63
CA ALA A 66 6.86 6.07 -37.85
C ALA A 66 8.07 6.04 -38.79
N ILE A 67 8.97 5.07 -38.61
CA ILE A 67 10.11 4.83 -39.50
C ILE A 67 9.64 4.59 -40.95
N ARG A 68 8.63 3.74 -41.16
CA ARG A 68 8.06 3.49 -42.50
C ARG A 68 7.44 4.76 -43.11
N ASP A 69 6.78 5.56 -42.28
CA ASP A 69 6.13 6.81 -42.70
C ASP A 69 7.11 8.00 -42.78
N SER A 70 8.43 7.77 -42.62
CA SER A 70 9.48 8.81 -42.56
C SER A 70 9.22 9.90 -41.51
N GLN A 71 8.58 9.52 -40.40
CA GLN A 71 8.31 10.36 -39.24
C GLN A 71 9.21 9.96 -38.05
N PRO A 72 9.50 10.89 -37.13
CA PRO A 72 10.21 10.55 -35.90
C PRO A 72 9.39 9.57 -35.04
N PRO A 73 10.01 8.50 -34.51
CA PRO A 73 9.38 7.62 -33.53
C PRO A 73 8.89 8.36 -32.28
N PRO A 74 7.79 7.92 -31.65
CA PRO A 74 7.37 8.49 -30.37
C PRO A 74 8.32 8.07 -29.24
N ASP A 75 8.66 9.01 -28.37
CA ASP A 75 9.49 8.76 -27.19
C ASP A 75 8.76 7.89 -26.16
N PHE A 76 9.38 6.78 -25.75
CA PHE A 76 8.87 5.96 -24.65
C PHE A 76 9.51 6.38 -23.32
N LEU A 77 8.96 7.42 -22.68
CA LEU A 77 9.50 8.01 -21.44
C LEU A 77 9.62 7.04 -20.25
N LEU A 78 8.97 5.87 -20.31
CA LEU A 78 8.95 4.87 -19.25
C LEU A 78 9.84 3.65 -19.55
N GLU A 79 10.54 3.59 -20.68
CA GLU A 79 11.28 2.39 -21.11
C GLU A 79 12.18 1.80 -20.02
N ASP A 80 12.96 2.66 -19.36
CA ASP A 80 13.90 2.26 -18.31
C ASP A 80 13.32 2.32 -16.89
N ARG A 81 11.99 2.45 -16.76
CA ARG A 81 11.33 2.69 -15.46
C ARG A 81 10.64 1.47 -14.88
N GLN A 82 10.58 0.33 -15.57
CA GLN A 82 9.90 -0.87 -15.06
C GLN A 82 10.36 -1.27 -13.66
N ILE A 83 11.69 -1.25 -13.44
CA ILE A 83 12.31 -1.60 -12.17
C ILE A 83 11.93 -0.61 -11.06
N ASP A 84 11.82 0.68 -11.36
CA ASP A 84 11.38 1.68 -10.37
C ASP A 84 9.94 1.37 -9.89
N PHE A 85 9.04 0.93 -10.78
CA PHE A 85 7.68 0.55 -10.44
C PHE A 85 7.62 -0.71 -9.58
N ILE A 86 8.42 -1.72 -9.92
CA ILE A 86 8.57 -2.96 -9.13
C ILE A 86 9.05 -2.65 -7.71
N GLN A 87 10.06 -1.77 -7.58
CA GLN A 87 10.61 -1.36 -6.29
C GLN A 87 9.57 -0.60 -5.46
N VAL A 88 8.85 0.35 -6.06
CA VAL A 88 7.77 1.07 -5.36
C VAL A 88 6.71 0.11 -4.86
N LEU A 89 6.22 -0.82 -5.69
CA LEU A 89 5.23 -1.80 -5.24
C LEU A 89 5.74 -2.69 -4.12
N SER A 90 7.01 -3.10 -4.17
CA SER A 90 7.63 -3.96 -3.16
C SER A 90 7.71 -3.27 -1.79
N ILE A 91 7.88 -1.94 -1.78
CA ILE A 91 7.81 -1.13 -0.55
C ILE A 91 6.37 -0.94 -0.06
N LEU A 92 5.42 -0.73 -1.00
CA LEU A 92 4.03 -0.46 -0.63
C LEU A 92 3.24 -1.71 -0.22
N ALA A 93 3.59 -2.89 -0.72
CA ALA A 93 2.84 -4.14 -0.45
C ALA A 93 2.71 -4.47 1.05
N PRO A 94 3.80 -4.46 1.86
CA PRO A 94 3.73 -4.60 3.31
C PRO A 94 2.73 -3.65 4.00
N ILE A 95 2.64 -2.41 3.51
CA ILE A 95 1.78 -1.36 4.08
C ILE A 95 0.30 -1.62 3.71
N VAL A 96 0.04 -2.21 2.54
CA VAL A 96 -1.32 -2.60 2.15
C VAL A 96 -1.84 -3.75 3.00
N GLU A 97 -1.00 -4.71 3.37
CA GLU A 97 -1.37 -5.82 4.26
C GLU A 97 -1.78 -5.33 5.66
N LEU A 98 -1.15 -4.24 6.14
CA LEU A 98 -1.55 -3.60 7.39
C LEU A 98 -3.02 -3.17 7.37
N LYS A 99 -3.55 -2.69 6.23
CA LYS A 99 -4.97 -2.30 6.10
C LYS A 99 -5.91 -3.44 6.46
N PHE A 100 -5.61 -4.65 6.00
CA PHE A 100 -6.46 -5.82 6.27
C PHE A 100 -6.46 -6.16 7.76
N LYS A 101 -5.31 -6.06 8.43
CA LYS A 101 -5.20 -6.31 9.88
C LYS A 101 -5.86 -5.20 10.72
N CYS A 102 -5.82 -3.95 10.27
CA CYS A 102 -6.43 -2.80 10.95
C CYS A 102 -7.95 -2.69 10.79
N GLN A 103 -8.59 -3.55 10.00
CA GLN A 103 -10.04 -3.53 9.75
C GLN A 103 -10.84 -4.49 10.64
N ALA A 104 -10.21 -5.25 11.53
CA ALA A 104 -10.92 -6.02 12.56
C ALA A 104 -11.75 -5.06 13.43
N GLU A 105 -12.99 -5.43 13.78
CA GLU A 105 -14.08 -4.54 14.26
C GLU A 105 -13.74 -3.59 15.44
N ARG A 106 -12.64 -3.84 16.16
CA ARG A 106 -12.02 -2.94 17.13
C ARG A 106 -10.52 -3.22 17.16
N PRO A 107 -9.69 -2.64 16.28
CA PRO A 107 -8.27 -2.86 16.36
C PRO A 107 -7.79 -2.17 17.64
N GLU A 108 -7.22 -2.93 18.58
CA GLU A 108 -6.60 -2.30 19.73
C GLU A 108 -5.51 -1.38 19.19
N GLN A 109 -5.54 -0.12 19.60
CA GLN A 109 -4.66 0.94 19.08
C GLN A 109 -3.18 0.53 19.14
N VAL A 110 -2.83 -0.30 20.12
CA VAL A 110 -1.51 -0.89 20.35
C VAL A 110 -1.14 -1.95 19.29
N GLU A 111 -2.07 -2.81 18.86
CA GLU A 111 -1.81 -3.84 17.86
C GLU A 111 -1.47 -3.24 16.50
N VAL A 112 -2.17 -2.18 16.09
CA VAL A 112 -1.88 -1.44 14.85
C VAL A 112 -0.47 -0.87 14.86
N LEU A 113 -0.09 -0.23 15.96
CA LEU A 113 1.25 0.34 16.14
C LEU A 113 2.32 -0.75 16.18
N MET A 114 2.05 -1.87 16.84
CA MET A 114 2.99 -3.00 16.92
C MET A 114 3.17 -3.67 15.56
N GLN A 115 2.10 -3.89 14.78
CA GLN A 115 2.21 -4.43 13.42
C GLN A 115 2.97 -3.49 12.49
N LEU A 116 2.72 -2.18 12.57
CA LEU A 116 3.48 -1.18 11.80
C LEU A 116 4.97 -1.20 12.18
N TYR A 117 5.28 -1.32 13.46
CA TYR A 117 6.66 -1.44 13.95
C TYR A 117 7.34 -2.71 13.43
N MET A 118 6.66 -3.86 13.46
CA MET A 118 7.19 -5.12 12.92
C MET A 118 7.42 -5.02 11.41
N ILE A 119 6.46 -4.50 10.64
CA ILE A 119 6.63 -4.26 9.20
C ILE A 119 7.87 -3.41 8.92
N ARG A 120 8.07 -2.35 9.71
CA ARG A 120 9.24 -1.47 9.56
C ARG A 120 10.57 -2.21 9.78
N ILE A 121 10.63 -3.08 10.78
CA ILE A 121 11.89 -3.74 11.17
C ILE A 121 12.17 -5.00 10.38
N ASP A 122 11.12 -5.75 10.01
CA ASP A 122 11.29 -7.07 9.39
C ASP A 122 11.23 -6.99 7.86
N GLN A 123 10.44 -6.07 7.30
CA GLN A 123 10.15 -6.03 5.86
C GLN A 123 10.68 -4.77 5.17
N LEU A 124 10.76 -3.65 5.88
CA LEU A 124 11.20 -2.35 5.34
C LEU A 124 12.49 -1.84 6.01
N CYS A 125 13.33 -2.76 6.48
CA CYS A 125 14.57 -2.42 7.17
C CYS A 125 15.63 -1.83 6.23
N LEU A 126 16.24 -0.72 6.64
CA LEU A 126 17.28 -0.06 5.85
C LEU A 126 18.51 -0.97 5.68
N GLY A 127 18.93 -1.16 4.44
CA GLY A 127 20.12 -1.95 4.09
C GLY A 127 19.89 -3.46 3.97
N GLN A 128 18.66 -3.94 4.22
CA GLN A 128 18.29 -5.33 3.99
C GLN A 128 17.55 -5.51 2.66
N ALA A 129 17.50 -6.76 2.18
CA ALA A 129 16.70 -7.08 1.01
C ALA A 129 15.21 -6.95 1.35
N ILE A 130 14.43 -6.37 0.44
CA ILE A 130 12.97 -6.24 0.58
C ILE A 130 12.28 -7.34 -0.24
N PRO A 131 11.13 -7.86 0.20
CA PRO A 131 10.41 -8.87 -0.58
C PRO A 131 9.91 -8.25 -1.89
N HIS A 132 10.01 -8.99 -2.99
CA HIS A 132 9.42 -8.60 -4.26
C HIS A 132 7.89 -8.53 -4.11
N TYR A 133 7.20 -7.59 -4.77
CA TYR A 133 5.74 -7.44 -4.62
C TYR A 133 4.90 -8.65 -5.07
N LEU A 134 5.48 -9.57 -5.84
CA LEU A 134 4.89 -10.88 -6.21
C LEU A 134 5.47 -12.04 -5.40
N SER A 135 6.29 -11.77 -4.39
CA SER A 135 6.86 -12.81 -3.53
C SER A 135 5.73 -13.53 -2.82
N MET A 136 5.72 -14.86 -2.93
CA MET A 136 4.79 -15.74 -2.23
C MET A 136 5.55 -16.49 -1.14
N ASP A 137 4.86 -16.90 -0.08
CA ASP A 137 5.47 -17.67 1.02
C ASP A 137 6.16 -18.96 0.52
N GLU A 138 5.59 -19.58 -0.51
CA GLU A 138 6.09 -20.81 -1.13
C GLU A 138 7.31 -20.58 -2.05
N GLN A 139 7.48 -19.35 -2.56
CA GLN A 139 8.55 -18.98 -3.49
C GLN A 139 9.04 -17.56 -3.17
N PRO A 140 9.84 -17.41 -2.10
CA PRO A 140 10.27 -16.10 -1.66
C PRO A 140 11.23 -15.47 -2.66
N GLN A 141 10.91 -14.25 -3.09
CA GLN A 141 11.72 -13.45 -4.00
C GLN A 141 12.12 -12.15 -3.32
N TRP A 142 13.38 -11.75 -3.47
CA TRP A 142 13.95 -10.62 -2.75
C TRP A 142 14.65 -9.64 -3.69
N LEU A 143 14.46 -8.35 -3.43
CA LEU A 143 15.17 -7.25 -4.06
C LEU A 143 16.28 -6.78 -3.11
N LEU A 144 17.54 -6.88 -3.55
CA LEU A 144 18.68 -6.43 -2.76
C LEU A 144 18.64 -4.91 -2.58
N ALA A 145 18.97 -4.41 -1.38
CA ALA A 145 19.08 -2.97 -1.12
C ALA A 145 20.02 -2.25 -2.11
N SER A 146 21.09 -2.92 -2.54
CA SER A 146 22.04 -2.40 -3.54
C SER A 146 21.44 -2.23 -4.94
N SER A 147 20.40 -3.01 -5.27
CA SER A 147 19.69 -2.93 -6.55
C SER A 147 18.65 -1.80 -6.58
N LEU A 148 18.36 -1.19 -5.42
CA LEU A 148 17.43 -0.07 -5.32
C LEU A 148 18.00 1.17 -6.02
N SER A 149 17.21 1.77 -6.92
CA SER A 149 17.56 3.03 -7.55
C SER A 149 17.77 4.13 -6.49
N LYS A 150 18.53 5.18 -6.83
CA LYS A 150 18.68 6.33 -5.91
C LYS A 150 17.32 6.94 -5.52
N ARG A 151 16.34 6.82 -6.41
CA ARG A 151 14.99 7.37 -6.22
C ARG A 151 14.17 6.51 -5.25
N SER A 152 14.28 5.19 -5.28
CA SER A 152 13.66 4.32 -4.26
C SER A 152 14.36 4.43 -2.89
N ARG A 153 15.66 4.72 -2.87
CA ARG A 153 16.41 5.06 -1.64
C ARG A 153 16.03 6.39 -0.99
N SER A 154 15.38 7.31 -1.70
CA SER A 154 14.96 8.62 -1.15
C SER A 154 13.56 8.64 -0.54
N PHE A 155 12.77 7.58 -0.73
CA PHE A 155 11.45 7.38 -0.10
C PHE A 155 11.52 6.56 1.19
N THR A 156 12.73 6.20 1.62
CA THR A 156 13.03 5.38 2.81
C THR A 156 14.06 6.08 3.68
#